data_AF-A0A8E0IQA0-F1
#
_entry.id   AF-A0A8E0IQA0-F1
#
_cell.length_a   1.000
_cell.length_b   1.000
_cell.length_c   1.000
_cell.angle_alpha   90.00
_cell.angle_beta   90.00
_cell.angle_gamma   90.00
#
_symmetry.space_group_name_H-M   'P 1'
#
loop_
_entity.id
_entity.type
_entity.pdbx_description
1 polymer ?
#
loop_
_entity_poly.entity_id
_entity_poly.type
_entity_poly.pdbx_seq_one_letter_code
_entity_poly.pdbx_strand_id
1 'polypeptide(L)'
;AYLQDIKEVAVIVAKAGSEVRIGPVIQNYFDRHQLKASSVRADVDPAVIVEIRRIAAKISEKLAYTGIFSLEFFLASNGTLYVKRVYPGPKLYGHLMLNTSDISEYELHLRAILGWPLPELQLAEDGVGIPLRSEDMDAVLTQIQIKPDWRFTFYPTGGELTGEIQIVGDLKAIKASVNATGHFVIQ
;
A
#
# COMPACT_ATOMS: atom_id res chain seq x y z
N ALA A 1 -17.55 9.82 18.76
CA ALA A 1 -16.19 10.13 19.26
C ALA A 1 -15.24 10.15 18.07
N TYR A 2 -14.37 11.15 17.96
CA TYR A 2 -13.30 11.17 16.95
C TYR A 2 -12.12 10.36 17.47
N LEU A 3 -11.53 9.50 16.64
CA LEU A 3 -10.34 8.74 17.03
C LEU A 3 -9.12 9.68 16.96
N GLN A 4 -8.41 9.82 18.08
CA GLN A 4 -7.14 10.56 18.13
C GLN A 4 -5.97 9.59 18.06
N ASP A 5 -4.83 10.06 17.56
CA ASP A 5 -3.56 9.32 17.47
C ASP A 5 -3.71 7.94 16.82
N ILE A 6 -4.16 7.94 15.57
CA ILE A 6 -4.41 6.73 14.78
C ILE A 6 -3.28 6.44 13.80
N LYS A 7 -2.94 5.16 13.67
CA LYS A 7 -2.21 4.64 12.51
C LYS A 7 -3.21 4.13 11.48
N GLU A 8 -2.96 4.37 10.20
CA GLU A 8 -3.74 3.80 9.10
C GLU A 8 -2.97 2.63 8.48
N VAL A 9 -3.61 1.47 8.46
CA VAL A 9 -3.03 0.25 7.89
C VAL A 9 -4.01 -0.41 6.93
N ALA A 10 -3.49 -1.14 5.96
CA ALA A 10 -4.31 -1.82 4.97
C ALA A 10 -3.75 -3.21 4.67
N VAL A 11 -4.60 -4.07 4.13
CA VAL A 11 -4.18 -5.34 3.54
C VAL A 11 -4.87 -5.52 2.20
N ILE A 12 -4.12 -6.06 1.23
CA ILE A 12 -4.63 -6.44 -0.08
C ILE A 12 -5.05 -7.90 -0.02
N VAL A 13 -6.21 -8.19 -0.58
CA VAL A 13 -6.78 -9.52 -0.65
C VAL A 13 -7.11 -9.84 -2.10
N ALA A 14 -6.64 -10.99 -2.58
CA ALA A 14 -7.09 -11.59 -3.83
C ALA A 14 -8.05 -12.75 -3.51
N LYS A 15 -9.20 -12.80 -4.19
CA LYS A 15 -10.23 -13.81 -3.96
C LYS A 15 -10.78 -14.36 -5.27
N ALA A 16 -10.80 -15.69 -5.40
CA ALA A 16 -11.36 -16.43 -6.53
C ALA A 16 -12.17 -17.62 -6.01
N GLY A 17 -13.50 -17.55 -6.05
CA GLY A 17 -14.34 -18.59 -5.45
C GLY A 17 -14.07 -18.71 -3.94
N SER A 18 -13.64 -19.89 -3.48
CA SER A 18 -13.22 -20.15 -2.10
C SER A 18 -11.73 -19.84 -1.84
N GLU A 19 -10.94 -19.64 -2.90
CA GLU A 19 -9.51 -19.34 -2.77
C GLU A 19 -9.31 -17.88 -2.35
N VAL A 20 -8.51 -17.69 -1.29
CA VAL A 20 -8.19 -16.38 -0.74
C VAL A 20 -6.67 -16.29 -0.54
N ARG A 21 -6.09 -15.15 -0.92
CA ARG A 21 -4.71 -14.76 -0.61
C ARG A 21 -4.72 -13.41 0.05
N ILE A 22 -4.10 -13.34 1.23
CA ILE A 22 -4.03 -12.13 2.06
C ILE A 22 -2.57 -11.68 2.09
N GLY A 23 -2.32 -10.49 1.55
CA GLY A 23 -1.00 -9.89 1.48
C GLY A 23 -0.44 -9.41 2.82
N PRO A 24 0.74 -8.79 2.80
CA PRO A 24 1.30 -8.13 3.97
C PRO A 24 0.41 -6.97 4.43
N VAL A 25 0.57 -6.58 5.69
CA VAL A 25 -0.08 -5.39 6.22
C VAL A 25 0.78 -4.19 5.84
N ILE A 26 0.19 -3.31 5.03
CA ILE A 26 0.76 -2.05 4.54
C ILE A 26 0.43 -0.96 5.56
N GLN A 27 1.37 -0.05 5.81
CA GLN A 27 1.10 1.17 6.57
C GLN A 27 0.99 2.36 5.63
N ASN A 28 -0.10 3.11 5.77
CA ASN A 28 -0.38 4.31 5.01
C ASN A 28 -0.15 5.54 5.91
N TYR A 29 0.65 6.48 5.43
CA TYR A 29 0.96 7.72 6.11
C TYR A 29 0.12 8.83 5.52
N PHE A 30 -0.79 9.41 6.31
CA PHE A 30 -1.69 10.47 5.89
C PHE A 30 -1.36 11.79 6.59
N ASP A 31 -1.49 12.89 5.86
CA ASP A 31 -1.50 14.25 6.39
C ASP A 31 -2.71 14.99 5.83
N ARG A 32 -3.52 15.60 6.72
CA ARG A 32 -4.81 16.26 6.39
C ARG A 32 -5.68 15.45 5.41
N HIS A 33 -5.84 14.15 5.67
CA HIS A 33 -6.59 13.18 4.85
C HIS A 33 -6.00 12.87 3.46
N GLN A 34 -4.80 13.36 3.17
CA GLN A 34 -4.09 13.10 1.94
C GLN A 34 -3.00 12.05 2.17
N LEU A 35 -2.98 10.99 1.34
CA LEU A 35 -1.95 9.96 1.42
C LEU A 35 -0.59 10.55 1.03
N LYS A 36 0.38 10.54 1.94
CA LYS A 36 1.74 11.04 1.70
C LYS A 36 2.71 9.93 1.31
N ALA A 37 2.59 8.77 1.93
CA ALA A 37 3.40 7.60 1.59
C ALA A 37 2.70 6.31 2.02
N SER A 38 3.16 5.19 1.48
CA SER A 38 2.76 3.85 1.91
C SER A 38 4.00 2.98 2.07
N SER A 39 4.11 2.22 3.15
CA SER A 39 5.18 1.24 3.34
C SER A 39 4.62 -0.16 3.28
N VAL A 40 5.30 -1.05 2.54
CA VAL A 40 4.83 -2.43 2.31
C VAL A 40 4.76 -3.26 3.61
N ARG A 41 5.46 -2.82 4.66
CA ARG A 41 5.34 -3.35 6.02
C ARG A 41 4.88 -2.27 6.98
N ALA A 42 3.84 -2.60 7.73
CA ALA A 42 3.41 -1.78 8.85
C ALA A 42 4.33 -1.95 10.06
N ASP A 43 4.69 -0.83 10.67
CA ASP A 43 5.37 -0.76 11.95
C ASP A 43 4.33 -0.80 13.08
N VAL A 44 3.85 -2.01 13.37
CA VAL A 44 2.82 -2.30 14.39
C VAL A 44 3.16 -3.59 15.12
N ASP A 45 2.55 -3.80 16.28
CA ASP A 45 2.72 -5.04 17.05
C ASP A 45 2.34 -6.27 16.19
N PRO A 46 3.12 -7.37 16.23
CA PRO A 46 2.77 -8.61 15.53
C PRO A 46 1.36 -9.12 15.79
N ALA A 47 0.80 -8.94 17.00
CA ALA A 47 -0.57 -9.30 17.33
C ALA A 47 -1.61 -8.53 16.50
N VAL A 48 -1.33 -7.27 16.18
CA VAL A 48 -2.19 -6.46 15.30
C VAL A 48 -2.18 -7.01 13.87
N ILE A 49 -1.02 -7.45 13.38
CA ILE A 49 -0.90 -8.08 12.05
C ILE A 49 -1.74 -9.36 11.98
N VAL A 50 -1.65 -10.20 13.01
CA VAL A 50 -2.46 -11.43 13.11
C VAL A 50 -3.94 -11.11 13.11
N GLU A 51 -4.36 -10.11 13.89
CA GLU A 51 -5.77 -9.72 13.98
C GLU A 51 -6.32 -9.14 12.67
N ILE A 52 -5.54 -8.30 11.97
CA ILE A 52 -5.89 -7.78 10.63
C ILE A 52 -6.10 -8.93 9.65
N ARG A 53 -5.19 -9.92 9.62
CA ARG A 53 -5.31 -11.07 8.72
C ARG A 53 -6.52 -11.94 9.07
N ARG A 54 -6.81 -12.13 10.36
CA ARG A 54 -8.01 -12.85 10.84
C ARG A 54 -9.30 -12.15 10.40
N ILE A 55 -9.38 -10.82 10.57
CA ILE A 55 -10.53 -10.03 10.12
C ILE A 55 -10.66 -10.11 8.59
N ALA A 56 -9.55 -10.01 7.86
CA ALA A 56 -9.53 -10.09 6.41
C ALA A 56 -10.04 -11.43 5.89
N ALA A 57 -9.62 -12.55 6.49
CA ALA A 57 -10.14 -13.88 6.18
C ALA A 57 -11.66 -13.96 6.40
N LYS A 58 -12.14 -13.51 7.58
CA LYS A 58 -13.56 -13.53 7.92
C LYS A 58 -14.43 -12.66 7.00
N ILE A 59 -13.93 -11.49 6.59
CA ILE A 59 -14.63 -10.63 5.62
C ILE A 59 -14.64 -11.33 4.25
N SER A 60 -13.52 -11.91 3.83
CA SER A 60 -13.40 -12.61 2.54
C SER A 60 -14.38 -13.78 2.40
N GLU A 61 -14.63 -14.53 3.47
CA GLU A 61 -15.61 -15.62 3.49
C GLU A 61 -17.06 -15.15 3.22
N LYS A 62 -17.39 -13.93 3.64
CA LYS A 62 -18.76 -13.39 3.56
C LYS A 62 -18.95 -12.45 2.37
N LEU A 63 -17.88 -11.91 1.83
CA LEU A 63 -17.92 -10.96 0.72
C LEU A 63 -18.13 -11.72 -0.60
N ALA A 64 -19.27 -11.50 -1.24
CA ALA A 64 -19.58 -12.00 -2.58
C ALA A 64 -18.83 -11.18 -3.64
N TYR A 65 -17.52 -11.37 -3.71
CA TYR A 65 -16.62 -10.67 -4.62
C TYR A 65 -15.56 -11.61 -5.20
N THR A 66 -15.13 -11.32 -6.42
CA THR A 66 -14.04 -11.99 -7.16
C THR A 66 -13.12 -10.92 -7.72
N GLY A 67 -11.80 -11.12 -7.58
CA GLY A 67 -10.79 -10.14 -7.92
C GLY A 67 -9.97 -9.74 -6.71
N ILE A 68 -9.27 -8.60 -6.81
CA ILE A 68 -8.60 -7.97 -5.67
C ILE A 68 -9.48 -6.92 -5.02
N PHE A 69 -9.33 -6.78 -3.72
CA PHE A 69 -9.85 -5.68 -2.93
C PHE A 69 -8.88 -5.40 -1.78
N SER A 70 -9.06 -4.25 -1.15
CA SER A 70 -8.30 -3.91 0.05
C SER A 70 -9.23 -3.67 1.24
N LEU A 71 -8.72 -4.01 2.42
CA LEU A 71 -9.34 -3.68 3.70
C LEU A 71 -8.45 -2.66 4.38
N GLU A 72 -9.01 -1.49 4.64
CA GLU A 72 -8.34 -0.41 5.35
C GLU A 72 -8.81 -0.38 6.81
N PHE A 73 -7.91 -0.02 7.72
CA PHE A 73 -8.17 0.01 9.15
C PHE A 73 -7.63 1.27 9.81
N PHE A 74 -8.31 1.70 10.87
CA PHE A 74 -7.75 2.59 11.86
C PHE A 74 -7.26 1.78 13.05
N LEU A 75 -6.00 1.96 13.45
CA LEU A 75 -5.43 1.43 14.68
C LEU A 75 -5.29 2.59 15.68
N ALA A 76 -6.10 2.59 16.73
CA ALA A 76 -6.01 3.57 17.80
C ALA A 76 -4.79 3.30 18.71
N SER A 77 -4.31 4.34 19.38
CA SER A 77 -3.16 4.28 20.31
C SER A 77 -3.32 3.27 21.45
N ASN A 78 -4.56 2.97 21.85
CA ASN A 78 -4.88 1.94 22.84
C ASN A 78 -4.89 0.49 22.27
N GLY A 79 -4.50 0.30 21.01
CA GLY A 79 -4.49 -0.98 20.31
C GLY A 79 -5.82 -1.40 19.68
N THR A 80 -6.88 -0.59 19.80
CA THR A 80 -8.19 -0.93 19.20
C THR A 80 -8.15 -0.78 17.69
N LEU A 81 -8.57 -1.82 16.98
CA LEU A 81 -8.60 -1.87 15.53
C LEU A 81 -10.03 -1.68 15.01
N TYR A 82 -10.22 -0.74 14.08
CA TYR A 82 -11.50 -0.46 13.42
C TYR A 82 -11.37 -0.71 11.92
N VAL A 83 -12.32 -1.45 11.33
CA VAL A 83 -12.42 -1.55 9.87
C VAL A 83 -12.90 -0.19 9.35
N LYS A 84 -12.07 0.48 8.56
CA LYS A 84 -12.37 1.78 7.96
C LYS A 84 -13.19 1.64 6.69
N ARG A 85 -12.75 0.78 5.77
CA ARG A 85 -13.37 0.60 4.45
C ARG A 85 -12.96 -0.71 3.78
N VAL A 86 -13.86 -1.26 2.98
CA VAL A 86 -13.55 -2.24 1.93
C VAL A 86 -13.52 -1.51 0.60
N TYR A 87 -12.42 -1.61 -0.15
CA TYR A 87 -12.33 -1.00 -1.48
C TYR A 87 -12.14 -2.08 -2.55
N PRO A 88 -13.10 -2.22 -3.49
CA PRO A 88 -12.99 -3.19 -4.58
C PRO A 88 -12.03 -2.68 -5.66
N GLY A 89 -11.07 -3.51 -6.03
CA GLY A 89 -10.12 -3.26 -7.10
C GLY A 89 -8.75 -2.74 -6.63
N PRO A 90 -7.85 -2.49 -7.60
CA PRO A 90 -6.50 -2.00 -7.37
C PRO A 90 -6.45 -0.68 -6.59
N LYS A 91 -5.36 -0.48 -5.87
CA LYS A 91 -5.10 0.71 -5.06
C LYS A 91 -3.69 1.19 -5.26
N LEU A 92 -3.49 2.50 -5.15
CA LEU A 92 -2.15 3.10 -5.30
C LEU A 92 -1.09 2.45 -4.40
N TYR A 93 -1.41 2.14 -3.14
CA TYR A 93 -0.45 1.42 -2.26
C TYR A 93 -0.24 -0.05 -2.65
N GLY A 94 -1.12 -0.64 -3.46
CA GLY A 94 -0.93 -1.96 -4.04
C GLY A 94 0.04 -1.99 -5.22
N HIS A 95 0.31 -0.84 -5.84
CA HIS A 95 1.36 -0.73 -6.85
C HIS A 95 2.74 -1.06 -6.27
N LEU A 96 2.95 -0.93 -4.95
CA LEU A 96 4.18 -1.36 -4.26
C LEU A 96 4.60 -2.78 -4.66
N MET A 97 3.61 -3.67 -4.82
CA MET A 97 3.83 -5.06 -5.18
C MET A 97 4.56 -5.24 -6.53
N LEU A 98 4.53 -4.24 -7.41
CA LEU A 98 5.29 -4.26 -8.67
C LEU A 98 6.80 -4.39 -8.44
N ASN A 99 7.32 -3.83 -7.34
CA ASN A 99 8.75 -3.83 -7.06
C ASN A 99 9.12 -4.50 -5.72
N THR A 100 8.14 -4.82 -4.86
CA THR A 100 8.40 -5.47 -3.55
C THR A 100 7.96 -6.93 -3.48
N SER A 101 7.21 -7.42 -4.48
CA SER A 101 6.60 -8.75 -4.47
C SER A 101 6.94 -9.55 -5.74
N ASP A 102 6.76 -10.86 -5.64
CA ASP A 102 6.87 -11.80 -6.76
C ASP A 102 5.75 -11.66 -7.79
N ILE A 103 4.59 -11.15 -7.37
CA ILE A 103 3.43 -10.91 -8.21
C ILE A 103 2.81 -9.53 -7.96
N SER A 104 2.34 -8.89 -9.02
CA SER A 104 1.64 -7.60 -8.95
C SER A 104 0.17 -7.76 -8.53
N GLU A 105 -0.41 -6.70 -7.95
CA GLU A 105 -1.85 -6.70 -7.65
C GLU A 105 -2.71 -6.84 -8.91
N TYR A 106 -2.23 -6.33 -10.06
CA TYR A 106 -2.95 -6.41 -11.33
C TYR A 106 -2.99 -7.85 -11.84
N GLU A 107 -1.87 -8.57 -11.77
CA GLU A 107 -1.84 -9.98 -12.17
C GLU A 107 -2.70 -10.83 -11.24
N LEU A 108 -2.65 -10.58 -9.93
CA LEU A 108 -3.55 -11.23 -8.97
C LEU A 108 -5.02 -10.95 -9.28
N HIS A 109 -5.36 -9.71 -9.67
CA HIS A 109 -6.71 -9.36 -10.08
C HIS A 109 -7.16 -10.15 -11.29
N LEU A 110 -6.33 -10.19 -12.34
CA LEU A 110 -6.63 -10.95 -13.55
C LEU A 110 -6.75 -12.44 -13.27
N ARG A 111 -5.82 -13.04 -12.52
CA ARG A 111 -5.90 -14.45 -12.12
C ARG A 111 -7.20 -14.75 -11.40
N ALA A 112 -7.59 -13.88 -10.46
CA ALA A 112 -8.80 -14.07 -9.69
C ALA A 112 -10.07 -14.00 -10.55
N ILE A 113 -10.20 -13.02 -11.44
CA ILE A 113 -11.40 -12.87 -12.28
C ILE A 113 -11.45 -13.90 -13.42
N LEU A 114 -10.31 -14.39 -13.89
CA LEU A 114 -10.20 -15.40 -14.95
C LEU A 114 -10.22 -16.85 -14.42
N GLY A 115 -10.23 -17.03 -13.08
CA GLY A 115 -10.25 -18.35 -12.45
C GLY A 115 -8.92 -19.11 -12.56
N TRP A 116 -7.79 -18.40 -12.70
CA TRP A 116 -6.46 -19.00 -12.67
C TRP A 116 -5.96 -19.17 -11.23
N PRO A 117 -5.01 -20.10 -10.99
CA PRO A 117 -4.44 -20.29 -9.66
C PRO A 117 -3.88 -19.00 -9.07
N LEU A 118 -4.23 -18.72 -7.80
CA LEU A 118 -3.66 -17.61 -7.05
C LEU A 118 -2.35 -18.06 -6.37
N PRO A 119 -1.17 -17.53 -6.75
CA PRO A 119 0.06 -17.84 -6.04
C PRO A 119 0.00 -17.30 -4.61
N GLU A 120 0.87 -17.82 -3.74
CA GLU A 120 1.12 -17.13 -2.49
C GLU A 120 1.68 -15.74 -2.75
N LEU A 121 1.30 -14.78 -1.93
CA LEU A 121 1.80 -13.41 -2.05
C LEU A 121 3.00 -13.30 -1.12
N GLN A 122 4.20 -13.28 -1.70
CA GLN A 122 5.44 -13.18 -0.96
C GLN A 122 6.09 -11.82 -1.18
N LEU A 123 6.61 -11.23 -0.10
CA LEU A 123 7.45 -10.06 -0.19
C LEU A 123 8.87 -10.51 -0.48
N ALA A 124 9.41 -10.07 -1.61
CA ALA A 124 10.81 -10.27 -1.98
C ALA A 124 11.69 -9.23 -1.29
N GLU A 125 11.23 -7.97 -1.25
CA GLU A 125 11.96 -6.85 -0.66
C GLU A 125 11.02 -5.89 0.05
N ASP A 126 11.60 -5.04 0.89
CA ASP A 126 10.88 -3.95 1.54
C ASP A 126 10.82 -2.72 0.64
N GLY A 127 9.81 -1.87 0.81
CA GLY A 127 9.70 -0.65 0.00
C GLY A 127 8.66 0.35 0.47
N VAL A 128 8.76 1.54 -0.12
CA VAL A 128 7.87 2.68 0.09
C VAL A 128 7.41 3.24 -1.24
N GLY A 129 6.11 3.55 -1.32
CA GLY A 129 5.46 4.22 -2.43
C GLY A 129 5.03 5.63 -2.02
N ILE A 130 5.32 6.62 -2.85
CA ILE A 130 4.97 8.03 -2.63
C ILE A 130 4.12 8.49 -3.82
N PRO A 131 2.86 8.91 -3.61
CA PRO A 131 2.05 9.50 -4.66
C PRO A 131 2.66 10.80 -5.17
N LEU A 132 2.75 10.96 -6.49
CA LEU A 132 3.17 12.20 -7.13
C LEU A 132 1.97 13.01 -7.59
N ARG A 133 1.96 14.28 -7.21
CA ARG A 133 1.00 15.28 -7.68
C ARG A 133 1.73 16.31 -8.52
N SER A 134 0.98 17.06 -9.30
CA SER A 134 1.58 18.12 -10.13
C SER A 134 2.26 19.20 -9.29
N GLU A 135 1.80 19.46 -8.06
CA GLU A 135 2.46 20.35 -7.10
C GLU A 135 3.84 19.86 -6.62
N ASP A 136 4.14 18.55 -6.74
CA ASP A 136 5.41 17.95 -6.32
C ASP A 136 6.47 17.99 -7.45
N MET A 137 6.11 18.45 -8.65
CA MET A 137 6.88 18.19 -9.88
C MET A 137 8.30 18.77 -9.84
N ASP A 138 8.49 19.98 -9.30
CA ASP A 138 9.82 20.60 -9.20
C ASP A 138 10.77 19.76 -8.32
N ALA A 139 10.24 19.23 -7.21
CA ALA A 139 10.99 18.34 -6.34
C ALA A 139 11.30 17.01 -7.06
N VAL A 140 10.32 16.44 -7.77
CA VAL A 140 10.48 15.20 -8.55
C VAL A 140 11.56 15.34 -9.62
N LEU A 141 11.52 16.41 -10.42
CA LEU A 141 12.50 16.67 -11.48
C LEU A 141 13.91 16.88 -10.93
N THR A 142 14.04 17.36 -9.69
CA THR A 142 15.32 17.42 -8.99
C THR A 142 15.76 16.03 -8.53
N GLN A 143 14.87 15.28 -7.85
CA GLN A 143 15.22 13.97 -7.28
C GLN A 143 15.57 12.94 -8.36
N ILE A 144 14.87 12.91 -9.49
CA ILE A 144 15.13 11.95 -10.57
C ILE A 144 16.54 12.05 -11.15
N GLN A 145 17.18 13.23 -11.06
CA GLN A 145 18.55 13.43 -11.53
C GLN A 145 19.60 12.89 -10.54
N ILE A 146 19.24 12.76 -9.25
CA ILE A 146 20.19 12.41 -8.16
C ILE A 146 19.85 11.10 -7.43
N LYS A 147 18.69 10.49 -7.73
CA LYS A 147 18.20 9.24 -7.14
C LYS A 147 18.00 8.15 -8.22
N PRO A 148 19.07 7.62 -8.83
CA PRO A 148 18.97 6.61 -9.88
C PRO A 148 18.43 5.25 -9.38
N ASP A 149 18.46 5.04 -8.06
CA ASP A 149 17.93 3.88 -7.36
C ASP A 149 16.42 3.98 -7.09
N TRP A 150 15.81 5.15 -7.27
CA TRP A 150 14.37 5.33 -7.15
C TRP A 150 13.67 4.99 -8.47
N ARG A 151 12.40 4.60 -8.40
CA ARG A 151 11.57 4.29 -9.56
C ARG A 151 10.48 5.34 -9.68
N PHE A 152 10.48 6.07 -10.79
CA PHE A 152 9.50 7.13 -11.06
C PHE A 152 8.55 6.66 -12.15
N THR A 153 7.25 6.67 -11.87
CA THR A 153 6.21 6.34 -12.84
C THR A 153 5.31 7.57 -13.01
N PHE A 154 5.06 7.95 -14.27
CA PHE A 154 4.25 9.11 -14.60
C PHE A 154 2.99 8.69 -15.36
N TYR A 155 1.86 9.28 -15.01
CA TYR A 155 0.57 9.06 -15.63
C TYR A 155 0.05 10.36 -16.25
N PRO A 156 -0.31 10.36 -17.55
CA PRO A 156 -0.96 11.49 -18.18
C PRO A 156 -2.46 11.47 -17.83
N THR A 157 -2.84 12.16 -16.75
CA THR A 157 -4.21 12.11 -16.23
C THR A 157 -4.84 13.50 -16.37
N GLY A 158 -5.84 13.63 -17.25
CA GLY A 158 -6.67 14.86 -17.32
C GLY A 158 -5.91 16.14 -17.70
N GLY A 159 -4.78 16.04 -18.40
CA GLY A 159 -3.93 17.18 -18.77
C GLY A 159 -2.89 17.57 -17.72
N GLU A 160 -2.91 16.92 -16.56
CA GLU A 160 -1.92 17.07 -15.50
C GLU A 160 -0.97 15.87 -15.47
N LEU A 161 0.29 16.12 -15.12
CA LEU A 161 1.26 15.06 -14.89
C LEU A 161 1.19 14.63 -13.43
N THR A 162 0.75 13.39 -13.22
CA THR A 162 0.64 12.73 -11.91
C THR A 162 1.48 11.46 -11.93
N GLY A 163 1.60 10.74 -10.81
CA GLY A 163 2.45 9.57 -10.80
C GLY A 163 2.68 8.95 -9.43
N GLU A 164 3.77 8.23 -9.33
CA GLU A 164 4.28 7.69 -8.08
C GLU A 164 5.81 7.52 -8.12
N ILE A 165 6.41 7.54 -6.95
CA ILE A 165 7.79 7.09 -6.71
C ILE A 165 7.71 5.79 -5.94
N GLN A 166 8.45 4.78 -6.35
CA GLN A 166 8.70 3.59 -5.56
C GLN A 166 10.19 3.48 -5.23
N ILE A 167 10.48 3.15 -3.98
CA ILE A 167 11.84 2.99 -3.45
C ILE A 167 11.87 1.66 -2.71
N VAL A 168 12.83 0.81 -3.05
CA VAL A 168 12.94 -0.55 -2.52
C VAL A 168 14.29 -0.71 -1.81
N GLY A 169 14.31 -1.49 -0.73
CA GLY A 169 15.46 -1.69 0.14
C GLY A 169 15.11 -1.53 1.62
N ASP A 170 16.13 -1.31 2.46
CA ASP A 170 15.96 -1.18 3.91
C ASP A 170 15.05 0.01 4.28
N LEU A 171 13.94 -0.26 4.98
CA LEU A 171 12.93 0.76 5.30
C LEU A 171 13.48 1.94 6.10
N LYS A 172 14.47 1.71 6.97
CA LYS A 172 15.07 2.78 7.79
C LYS A 172 15.91 3.70 6.91
N ALA A 173 16.73 3.13 6.03
CA ALA A 173 17.51 3.88 5.05
C ALA A 173 16.62 4.64 4.06
N ILE A 174 15.53 4.02 3.58
CA ILE A 174 14.55 4.68 2.71
C ILE A 174 13.93 5.88 3.42
N LYS A 175 13.38 5.69 4.63
CA LYS A 175 12.77 6.78 5.41
C LYS A 175 13.75 7.93 5.64
N ALA A 176 15.01 7.63 5.98
CA ALA A 176 16.04 8.65 6.15
C ALA A 176 16.33 9.40 4.84
N SER A 177 16.49 8.69 3.72
CA SER A 177 16.76 9.25 2.39
C SER A 177 15.60 10.14 1.90
N VAL A 178 14.36 9.69 2.10
CA VAL A 178 13.15 10.44 1.73
C VAL A 178 13.02 11.69 2.60
N ASN A 179 13.13 11.58 3.92
CA ASN A 179 13.00 12.72 4.84
C ASN A 179 14.11 13.76 4.62
N ALA A 180 15.32 13.33 4.24
CA ALA A 180 16.42 14.23 3.90
C ALA A 180 16.17 15.09 2.64
N THR A 181 15.17 14.75 1.82
CA THR A 181 14.77 15.61 0.69
C THR A 181 14.13 16.92 1.14
N GLY A 182 13.54 16.96 2.35
CA GLY A 182 12.75 18.10 2.83
C GLY A 182 11.41 18.33 2.13
N HIS A 183 11.10 17.57 1.07
CA HIS A 183 9.87 17.69 0.28
C HIS A 183 8.88 16.58 0.56
N PHE A 184 9.38 15.35 0.77
CA PHE A 184 8.57 14.18 1.11
C PHE A 184 8.83 13.81 2.56
N VAL A 185 7.76 13.57 3.34
CA VAL A 185 7.88 13.24 4.77
C VAL A 185 7.15 11.94 5.07
N ILE A 186 7.87 11.01 5.68
CA ILE A 186 7.37 9.76 6.24
C ILE A 186 7.65 9.80 7.75
N GLN A 187 6.60 9.96 8.54
CA GLN A 187 6.65 10.00 10.01
C GLN A 187 6.46 8.60 10.60
#